data_AF-A0A3N2RQ62-F1
#
_entry.id   AF-A0A3N2RQ62-F1
#
_cell.length_a   1.000
_cell.length_b   1.000
_cell.length_c   1.000
_cell.angle_alpha   90.00
_cell.angle_beta   90.00
_cell.angle_gamma   90.00
#
_symmetry.space_group_name_H-M   'P 1'
#
loop_
_entity.id
_entity.type
_entity.pdbx_description
1 polymer ?
#
loop_
_entity_poly.entity_id
_entity_poly.type
_entity_poly.pdbx_seq_one_letter_code
_entity_poly.pdbx_strand_id
1 'polypeptide(L)'
;MVLFARAGFDLDWARQALSAQGLNVEPAPHGLNASWDEDGPVLRIAFVHGAQVAQQAAAIAGGGAYQDALRGCDARFEIAIDDLDEALDEMNTLIEVQTTLQEGTGGFLFNDWNGELSPNPSSD
;
A
#
# COMPACT_ATOMS: atom_id res chain seq x y z
N MET A 1 -3.79 2.13 -2.23
CA MET A 1 -3.71 1.09 -1.17
C MET A 1 -3.15 -0.20 -1.75
N VAL A 2 -2.52 -1.04 -0.94
CA VAL A 2 -2.02 -2.37 -1.37
C VAL A 2 -2.81 -3.46 -0.66
N LEU A 3 -3.46 -4.35 -1.41
CA LEU A 3 -4.25 -5.49 -0.94
C LEU A 3 -3.44 -6.79 -1.04
N PHE A 4 -3.45 -7.62 -0.01
CA PHE A 4 -2.66 -8.86 0.01
C PHE A 4 -3.24 -9.92 0.95
N ALA A 5 -2.79 -11.16 0.78
CA ALA A 5 -3.02 -12.23 1.74
C ALA A 5 -2.09 -12.06 2.94
N ARG A 6 -2.64 -12.02 4.16
CA ARG A 6 -1.88 -11.78 5.38
C ARG A 6 -0.99 -12.98 5.73
N ALA A 7 0.23 -12.99 5.19
CA ALA A 7 1.25 -14.00 5.45
C ALA A 7 2.26 -13.57 6.53
N GLY A 8 1.78 -12.90 7.59
CA GLY A 8 2.64 -12.35 8.65
C GLY A 8 3.15 -10.92 8.39
N PHE A 9 2.68 -10.27 7.33
CA PHE A 9 2.94 -8.85 7.10
C PHE A 9 2.13 -7.97 8.06
N ASP A 10 2.79 -6.96 8.61
CA ASP A 10 2.25 -5.98 9.54
C ASP A 10 3.02 -4.63 9.43
N LEU A 11 2.77 -3.70 10.35
CA LEU A 11 3.45 -2.39 10.36
C LEU A 11 4.95 -2.49 10.67
N ASP A 12 5.38 -3.45 11.48
CA ASP A 12 6.81 -3.64 11.76
C ASP A 12 7.54 -4.11 10.51
N TRP A 13 6.95 -5.04 9.77
CA TRP A 13 7.47 -5.44 8.46
C TRP A 13 7.50 -4.27 7.48
N ALA A 14 6.40 -3.51 7.35
CA ALA A 14 6.30 -2.39 6.42
C ALA A 14 7.36 -1.33 6.73
N ARG A 15 7.55 -1.00 8.01
CA ARG A 15 8.60 -0.08 8.47
C ARG A 15 9.98 -0.57 8.05
N GLN A 16 10.30 -1.83 8.31
CA GLN A 16 11.60 -2.39 7.95
C GLN A 16 11.84 -2.39 6.44
N ALA A 17 10.83 -2.78 5.65
CA ALA A 17 10.92 -2.81 4.19
C ALA A 17 11.15 -1.42 3.60
N LEU A 18 10.42 -0.41 4.09
CA LEU A 18 10.52 0.96 3.61
C LEU A 18 11.82 1.63 4.07
N SER A 19 12.23 1.44 5.33
CA SER A 19 13.52 1.94 5.80
C SER A 19 14.71 1.30 5.08
N ALA A 20 14.59 0.04 4.63
CA ALA A 20 15.62 -0.61 3.84
C ALA A 20 15.81 0.01 2.44
N GLN A 21 14.79 0.70 1.90
CA GLN A 21 14.91 1.51 0.69
C GLN A 21 15.55 2.87 0.95
N GLY A 22 15.71 3.28 2.22
CA GLY A 22 16.30 4.56 2.61
C GLY A 22 15.28 5.63 3.01
N LEU A 23 13.98 5.30 3.06
CA LEU A 23 12.97 6.23 3.58
C LEU A 23 13.13 6.44 5.10
N ASN A 24 12.89 7.67 5.55
CA ASN A 24 12.63 7.93 6.96
C ASN A 24 11.23 7.41 7.30
N VAL A 25 11.14 6.50 8.28
CA VAL A 25 9.86 5.88 8.66
C VAL A 25 9.67 5.96 10.17
N GLU A 26 8.71 6.79 10.58
CA GLU A 26 8.43 7.09 11.97
C GLU A 26 7.09 6.51 12.42
N PRO A 27 7.00 6.00 13.66
CA PRO A 27 5.72 5.54 14.21
C PRO A 27 4.75 6.70 14.41
N ALA A 28 3.49 6.48 14.04
CA ALA A 28 2.38 7.41 14.24
C ALA A 28 1.24 6.75 15.02
N PRO A 29 0.30 7.51 15.64
CA PRO A 29 -0.77 6.94 16.47
C PRO A 29 -1.63 5.85 15.81
N HIS A 30 -1.71 5.85 14.48
CA HIS A 30 -2.54 4.91 13.71
C HIS A 30 -1.75 4.20 12.59
N GLY A 31 -0.43 4.17 12.66
CA GLY A 31 0.37 3.63 11.57
C GLY A 31 1.81 4.12 11.55
N LEU A 32 2.29 4.44 10.35
CA LEU A 32 3.62 4.98 10.08
C LEU A 32 3.50 6.26 9.26
N ASN A 33 4.47 7.14 9.42
CA ASN A 33 4.75 8.24 8.51
C ASN A 33 6.01 7.88 7.73
N ALA A 34 5.96 7.96 6.41
CA ALA A 34 7.11 7.70 5.54
C ALA A 34 7.40 8.93 4.66
N SER A 35 8.67 9.34 4.60
CA SER A 35 9.17 10.40 3.73
C SER A 35 10.61 10.12 3.29
N TRP A 36 11.07 10.74 2.20
CA TRP A 36 12.49 10.69 1.80
C TRP A 36 13.33 11.72 2.55
N ASP A 37 12.79 12.94 2.67
CA ASP A 37 13.45 14.07 3.31
C ASP A 37 12.58 14.67 4.41
N GLU A 38 13.17 15.52 5.26
CA GLU A 38 12.45 16.24 6.31
C GLU A 38 11.45 17.26 5.75
N ASP A 39 11.68 17.74 4.52
CA ASP A 39 10.87 18.75 3.83
C ASP A 39 9.99 18.16 2.71
N GLY A 40 10.00 16.83 2.50
CA GLY A 40 9.22 16.16 1.46
C GLY A 40 7.83 15.70 1.94
N PRO A 41 6.96 15.20 1.05
CA PRO A 41 5.62 14.79 1.41
C PRO A 41 5.64 13.63 2.39
N VAL A 42 4.82 13.75 3.44
CA VAL A 42 4.63 12.68 4.42
C VAL A 42 3.50 11.78 3.99
N LEU A 43 3.83 10.53 3.69
CA LEU A 43 2.85 9.49 3.39
C LEU A 43 2.45 8.75 4.67
N ARG A 44 1.15 8.72 4.95
CA ARG A 44 0.60 8.01 6.11
C ARG A 44 0.23 6.58 5.73
N ILE A 45 0.83 5.62 6.41
CA ILE A 45 0.66 4.20 6.13
C ILE A 45 -0.08 3.55 7.30
N ALA A 46 -1.30 3.08 7.05
CA ALA A 46 -2.08 2.33 8.02
C ALA A 46 -2.20 0.86 7.60
N PHE A 47 -2.32 -0.03 8.59
CA PHE A 47 -2.52 -1.45 8.36
C PHE A 47 -3.92 -1.86 8.81
N VAL A 48 -4.69 -2.42 7.88
CA VAL A 48 -6.06 -2.87 8.13
C VAL A 48 -6.17 -4.33 7.72
N HIS A 49 -6.82 -5.15 8.53
CA HIS A 49 -7.02 -6.57 8.20
C HIS A 49 -8.38 -7.09 8.66
N GLY A 50 -8.73 -8.28 8.18
CA GLY A 50 -9.94 -9.02 8.55
C GLY A 50 -11.07 -8.91 7.54
N ALA A 51 -12.27 -9.32 7.96
CA ALA A 51 -13.42 -9.54 7.06
C ALA A 51 -13.82 -8.30 6.24
N GLN A 52 -13.60 -7.09 6.76
CA GLN A 52 -13.86 -5.85 6.02
C GLN A 52 -12.97 -5.70 4.78
N VAL A 53 -11.71 -6.13 4.87
CA VAL A 53 -10.77 -6.04 3.75
C VAL A 53 -11.10 -7.08 2.69
N ALA A 54 -11.44 -8.30 3.10
CA ALA A 54 -11.89 -9.35 2.17
C ALA A 54 -13.15 -8.95 1.40
N GLN A 55 -14.12 -8.30 2.06
CA GLN A 55 -15.31 -7.77 1.40
C GLN A 55 -14.97 -6.67 0.39
N GLN A 56 -14.05 -5.77 0.76
CA GLN A 56 -13.61 -4.70 -0.14
C GLN A 56 -12.82 -5.25 -1.33
N ALA A 57 -11.92 -6.21 -1.13
CA ALA A 57 -11.17 -6.87 -2.20
C ALA A 57 -12.13 -7.56 -3.20
N ALA A 58 -13.17 -8.23 -2.70
CA ALA A 58 -14.21 -8.83 -3.54
C ALA A 58 -15.03 -7.79 -4.32
N ALA A 59 -15.31 -6.63 -3.73
CA ALA A 59 -16.00 -5.53 -4.41
C ALA A 59 -15.13 -4.92 -5.52
N ILE A 60 -13.84 -4.68 -5.25
CA ILE A 60 -12.86 -4.16 -6.22
C ILE A 60 -12.67 -5.14 -7.39
N ALA A 61 -12.66 -6.45 -7.11
CA ALA A 61 -12.52 -7.47 -8.13
C ALA A 61 -13.57 -7.37 -9.23
N GLY A 62 -14.82 -7.01 -8.89
CA GLY A 62 -15.87 -6.67 -9.86
C GLY A 62 -16.19 -7.72 -10.95
N GLY A 63 -15.74 -8.98 -10.81
CA GLY A 63 -15.85 -9.98 -11.89
C GLY A 63 -14.68 -10.02 -12.88
N GLY A 64 -13.63 -9.22 -12.66
CA GLY A 64 -12.49 -9.04 -13.54
C GLY A 64 -11.41 -10.13 -13.43
N ALA A 65 -10.34 -9.97 -14.21
CA ALA A 65 -9.29 -10.97 -14.40
C ALA A 65 -8.58 -11.43 -13.11
N TYR A 66 -8.56 -10.60 -12.06
CA TYR A 66 -7.89 -10.88 -10.79
C TYR A 66 -8.83 -11.35 -9.68
N GLN A 67 -10.08 -11.70 -9.99
CA GLN A 67 -11.09 -12.01 -8.99
C GLN A 67 -10.67 -13.11 -8.01
N ASP A 68 -10.09 -14.21 -8.50
CA ASP A 68 -9.69 -15.31 -7.62
C ASP A 68 -8.48 -14.97 -6.75
N ALA A 69 -7.54 -14.18 -7.27
CA ALA A 69 -6.40 -13.70 -6.49
C ALA A 69 -6.83 -12.70 -5.40
N LEU A 70 -7.74 -11.78 -5.72
CA LEU A 70 -8.28 -10.81 -4.76
C LEU A 70 -9.14 -11.45 -3.67
N ARG A 71 -9.80 -12.58 -3.94
CA ARG A 71 -10.52 -13.35 -2.90
C ARG A 71 -9.62 -13.84 -1.77
N GLY A 72 -8.33 -14.05 -2.05
CA GLY A 72 -7.34 -14.44 -1.05
C GLY A 72 -6.85 -13.28 -0.17
N CYS A 73 -7.18 -12.03 -0.51
CA CYS A 73 -6.72 -10.87 0.22
C CYS A 73 -7.60 -10.60 1.45
N ASP A 74 -6.98 -10.56 2.63
CA ASP A 74 -7.61 -10.28 3.92
C ASP A 74 -6.90 -9.17 4.70
N ALA A 75 -5.88 -8.55 4.12
CA ALA A 75 -5.15 -7.41 4.67
C ALA A 75 -4.85 -6.35 3.61
N ARG A 76 -4.65 -5.12 4.08
CA ARG A 76 -4.20 -4.00 3.25
C ARG A 76 -3.28 -3.06 4.00
N PHE A 77 -2.40 -2.43 3.24
CA PHE A 77 -1.78 -1.17 3.61
C PHE A 77 -2.53 -0.03 2.93
N GLU A 78 -3.11 0.84 3.73
CA GLU A 78 -3.64 2.12 3.27
C GLU A 78 -2.50 3.12 3.20
N ILE A 79 -2.40 3.83 2.08
CA ILE A 79 -1.42 4.88 1.87
C ILE A 79 -2.25 6.14 1.65
N ALA A 80 -2.28 6.99 2.66
CA ALA A 80 -3.01 8.25 2.64
C ALA A 80 -2.04 9.41 2.38
N ILE A 81 -2.52 10.34 1.58
CA ILE A 81 -1.81 11.56 1.20
C ILE A 81 -2.62 12.72 1.77
N ASP A 82 -1.98 13.60 2.54
CA ASP A 82 -2.65 14.78 3.11
C ASP A 82 -2.66 15.95 2.13
N ASP A 83 -1.60 16.12 1.35
CA ASP A 83 -1.48 17.10 0.28
C ASP A 83 -1.22 16.39 -1.06
N LEU A 84 -2.26 16.30 -1.88
CA LEU A 84 -2.18 15.64 -3.17
C LEU A 84 -1.26 16.39 -4.14
N ASP A 85 -1.21 17.73 -4.08
CA ASP A 85 -0.37 18.51 -4.99
C ASP A 85 1.12 18.28 -4.68
N GLU A 86 1.48 18.29 -3.38
CA GLU A 86 2.84 17.98 -2.93
C GLU A 86 3.26 16.54 -3.27
N ALA A 87 2.37 15.56 -3.08
CA ALA A 87 2.67 14.17 -3.42
C ALA A 87 2.71 13.89 -4.93
N LEU A 88 2.03 14.71 -5.74
CA LEU A 88 2.15 14.64 -7.20
C LEU A 88 3.44 15.30 -7.69
N ASP A 89 3.90 16.37 -7.04
CA ASP A 89 5.20 16.99 -7.30
C ASP A 89 6.36 16.04 -6.93
N GLU A 90 6.19 15.27 -5.86
CA GLU A 90 7.11 14.21 -5.43
C GLU A 90 6.53 12.80 -5.63
N MET A 91 5.94 12.57 -6.81
CA MET A 91 5.33 11.29 -7.17
C MET A 91 6.26 10.08 -7.00
N ASN A 92 7.57 10.29 -7.10
CA ASN A 92 8.58 9.25 -6.86
C ASN A 92 8.44 8.65 -5.45
N THR A 93 8.19 9.46 -4.41
CA THR A 93 7.99 9.00 -3.03
C THR A 93 6.81 8.04 -2.93
N LEU A 94 5.69 8.42 -3.55
CA LEU A 94 4.49 7.60 -3.60
C LEU A 94 4.71 6.29 -4.37
N ILE A 95 5.35 6.37 -5.54
CA ILE A 95 5.67 5.20 -6.37
C ILE A 95 6.56 4.22 -5.61
N GLU A 96 7.60 4.70 -4.94
CA GLU A 96 8.53 3.87 -4.17
C GLU A 96 7.84 3.16 -3.00
N VAL A 97 7.01 3.88 -2.23
CA VAL A 97 6.22 3.27 -1.14
C VAL A 97 5.25 2.23 -1.68
N GLN A 98 4.51 2.56 -2.75
CA GLN A 98 3.56 1.65 -3.37
C GLN A 98 4.25 0.40 -3.90
N THR A 99 5.36 0.57 -4.62
CA THR A 99 6.13 -0.53 -5.23
C THR A 99 6.74 -1.42 -4.15
N THR A 100 7.39 -0.85 -3.14
CA THR A 100 7.99 -1.61 -2.03
C THR A 100 6.97 -2.48 -1.31
N LEU A 101 5.81 -1.90 -0.96
CA LEU A 101 4.76 -2.64 -0.26
C LEU A 101 4.11 -3.68 -1.17
N GLN A 102 3.89 -3.35 -2.45
CA GLN A 102 3.30 -4.26 -3.42
C GLN A 102 4.19 -5.46 -3.71
N GLU A 103 5.46 -5.23 -4.03
CA GLU A 103 6.43 -6.29 -4.33
C GLU A 103 6.70 -7.15 -3.10
N GLY A 104 6.92 -6.51 -1.94
CA GLY A 104 7.24 -7.22 -0.71
C GLY A 104 6.11 -8.10 -0.20
N THR A 105 4.85 -7.73 -0.46
CA THR A 105 3.67 -8.54 -0.07
C THR A 105 3.19 -9.49 -1.17
N GLY A 106 3.66 -9.34 -2.41
CA GLY A 106 3.04 -10.02 -3.56
C GLY A 106 1.64 -9.49 -3.89
N GLY A 107 1.30 -8.29 -3.42
CA GLY A 107 -0.06 -7.75 -3.40
C GLY A 107 -0.51 -7.04 -4.66
N PHE A 108 -1.72 -6.50 -4.60
CA PHE A 108 -2.36 -5.71 -5.63
C PHE A 108 -2.42 -4.25 -5.21
N LEU A 109 -1.90 -3.35 -6.04
CA LEU A 109 -2.07 -1.92 -5.87
C LEU A 109 -3.45 -1.52 -6.40
N PHE A 110 -4.24 -0.85 -5.57
CA PHE A 110 -5.51 -0.24 -5.97
C PHE A 110 -5.48 1.26 -5.68
N ASN A 111 -5.69 2.07 -6.71
CA ASN A 111 -5.76 3.52 -6.64
C ASN A 111 -7.23 3.93 -6.53
N ASP A 112 -7.64 4.46 -5.38
CA ASP A 112 -9.03 4.85 -5.11
C ASP A 112 -9.48 6.06 -5.92
N TRP A 113 -8.55 6.98 -6.21
CA TRP A 113 -8.82 8.22 -6.95
C TRP A 113 -9.14 8.01 -8.44
N ASN A 114 -8.69 6.91 -9.07
CA ASN A 114 -9.02 6.57 -10.46
C ASN A 114 -9.65 5.18 -10.65
N GLY A 115 -9.74 4.37 -9.60
CA GLY A 115 -10.29 3.02 -9.64
C GLY A 115 -9.39 2.00 -10.35
N GLU A 116 -8.13 2.33 -10.63
CA GLU A 116 -7.20 1.41 -11.28
C GLU A 116 -6.67 0.35 -10.30
N LEU A 117 -6.62 -0.88 -10.80
CA LEU A 117 -6.07 -2.03 -10.11
C LEU A 117 -4.88 -2.55 -10.91
N SER A 118 -3.73 -2.64 -10.25
CA SER A 118 -2.48 -3.13 -10.83
C SER A 118 -1.99 -4.37 -10.06
N PRO A 119 -1.69 -5.49 -10.74
CA PRO A 119 -1.01 -6.62 -10.10
C PRO A 119 0.44 -6.27 -9.76
N ASN A 120 1.08 -7.07 -8.91
CA ASN A 120 2.52 -6.94 -8.68
C ASN A 120 3.26 -7.13 -10.02
N PRO A 121 4.15 -6.19 -10.42
CA PRO A 121 4.90 -6.26 -11.68
C PRO A 121 5.77 -7.51 -11.81
N SER A 122 6.14 -8.14 -10.70
CA SER A 122 6.94 -9.38 -10.68
C SER A 122 6.12 -10.67 -10.79
N SER A 123 4.80 -10.59 -11.02
CA SER A 123 3.89 -11.75 -11.09
C SER A 123 3.62 -12.28 -12.50
N ASP A 124 4.47 -11.95 -13.49
CA ASP A 124 4.40 -12.46 -14.88
C ASP A 124 5.27 -13.72 -15.07
#